data_AF-A0A0D5Y4R5-F1
#
_entry.id   AF-A0A0D5Y4R5-F1
#
_cell.length_a   1.000
_cell.length_b   1.000
_cell.length_c   1.000
_cell.angle_alpha   90.00
_cell.angle_beta   90.00
_cell.angle_gamma   90.00
#
_symmetry.space_group_name_H-M   'P 1'
#
loop_
_entity.id
_entity.type
_entity.pdbx_description
1 polymer ?
#
loop_
_entity_poly.entity_id
_entity_poly.type
_entity_poly.pdbx_seq_one_letter_code
_entity_poly.pdbx_strand_id
1 'polypeptide(L)' 'MKIVSRDRWFEVKHLADGIRLIHEPYIRPFYRCNLWHIQGRDRDLLLDSGSGLVSLREQLP' A
#
# COMPACT_ATOMS: atom_id res chain seq x y z
N MET A 1 -4.02 15.04 14.06
CA MET A 1 -3.55 14.77 12.67
C MET A 1 -2.05 14.59 12.75
N LYS A 2 -1.52 13.44 12.32
CA LYS A 2 -0.07 13.17 12.40
C LYS A 2 0.55 13.49 11.03
N ILE A 3 1.48 14.44 11.00
CA ILE A 3 2.28 14.70 9.82
C ILE A 3 3.45 13.72 9.84
N VAL A 4 3.72 13.09 8.70
CA VAL A 4 4.77 12.08 8.55
C VAL A 4 5.59 12.37 7.30
N SER A 5 6.83 11.90 7.29
CA SER A 5 7.70 11.95 6.12
C SER A 5 7.26 10.94 5.05
N ARG A 6 7.67 11.17 3.80
CA ARG A 6 7.27 10.36 2.63
C ARG A 6 7.60 8.87 2.81
N ASP A 7 8.76 8.57 3.38
CA ASP A 7 9.28 7.21 3.68
C ASP A 7 8.44 6.41 4.68
N ARG A 8 7.51 7.07 5.39
CA ARG A 8 6.63 6.41 6.36
C ARG A 8 5.18 6.33 5.88
N TRP A 9 4.89 6.76 4.65
CA TRP A 9 3.52 6.97 4.16
C TRP A 9 2.71 5.68 4.02
N PHE A 10 3.35 4.59 3.59
CA PHE A 10 2.72 3.29 3.41
C PHE A 10 3.08 2.32 4.55
N GLU A 11 2.14 1.46 4.90
CA GLU A 11 2.34 0.29 5.76
C GLU A 11 2.03 -0.98 4.97
N VAL A 12 2.89 -2.00 5.06
CA VAL A 12 2.69 -3.30 4.40
C VAL A 12 2.35 -4.36 5.45
N LYS A 13 1.22 -5.04 5.25
CA LYS A 13 0.74 -6.15 6.08
C LYS A 13 0.75 -7.43 5.27
N HIS A 14 1.48 -8.43 5.74
CA HIS A 14 1.43 -9.78 5.21
C HIS A 14 0.22 -10.50 5.80
N LEU A 15 -0.70 -10.95 4.94
CA LEU A 15 -1.96 -11.55 5.39
C LEU A 15 -2.08 -13.04 5.04
N ALA A 16 -1.42 -13.48 3.97
CA ALA A 16 -1.27 -14.89 3.62
C ALA A 16 -0.04 -15.08 2.72
N ASP A 17 0.24 -16.33 2.34
CA ASP A 17 1.28 -16.61 1.35
C ASP A 17 0.97 -15.91 0.03
N GLY A 18 1.93 -15.12 -0.46
CA GLY A 18 1.78 -14.27 -1.63
C GLY A 18 0.78 -13.10 -1.51
N ILE A 19 0.13 -12.87 -0.36
CA ILE A 19 -0.90 -11.82 -0.22
C ILE A 19 -0.46 -10.75 0.79
N ARG A 20 -0.33 -9.51 0.29
CA ARG A 20 0.00 -8.32 1.08
C ARG A 20 -1.07 -7.24 0.90
N LEU A 21 -1.43 -6.59 2.02
CA LEU A 21 -2.16 -5.34 2.02
C LEU A 21 -1.17 -4.19 2.24
N ILE A 22 -1.10 -3.27 1.29
CA ILE A 22 -0.40 -1.99 1.42
C ILE A 22 -1.46 -0.92 1.66
N HIS A 23 -1.32 -0.11 2.71
CA HIS A 23 -2.30 0.94 2.99
C HIS A 23 -1.66 2.20 3.60
N GLU A 24 -2.44 3.27 3.66
CA GLU A 24 -2.02 4.59 4.16
C GLU A 24 -2.52 4.76 5.60
N PRO A 25 -1.77 4.37 6.65
CA PRO A 25 -2.27 4.29 8.03
C PRO A 25 -2.76 5.62 8.60
N TYR A 26 -2.34 6.74 8.02
CA TYR A 26 -2.70 8.09 8.47
C TYR A 26 -3.95 8.65 7.80
N ILE A 27 -4.52 7.95 6.81
CA ILE A 27 -5.80 8.28 6.19
C ILE A 27 -6.93 7.61 6.97
N ARG A 28 -8.04 8.32 7.19
CA ARG A 28 -9.22 7.78 7.86
C ARG A 28 -9.74 6.57 7.07
N PRO A 29 -10.16 5.46 7.72
CA PRO A 29 -10.56 4.24 7.03
C PRO A 29 -11.58 4.44 5.90
N PHE A 30 -12.51 5.37 6.05
CA PHE A 30 -13.51 5.68 5.03
C PHE A 30 -12.92 6.21 3.70
N TYR A 31 -11.78 6.90 3.74
CA TYR A 31 -11.10 7.47 2.56
C TYR A 31 -9.84 6.71 2.16
N ARG A 32 -9.50 5.64 2.89
CA ARG A 32 -8.20 4.96 2.74
C ARG A 32 -8.25 3.97 1.60
N CYS A 33 -7.26 4.05 0.72
CA CYS A 33 -7.01 3.04 -0.29
C CYS A 33 -6.45 1.76 0.34
N ASN A 34 -6.87 0.61 -0.19
CA ASN A 34 -6.41 -0.71 0.23
C ASN A 34 -5.74 -1.35 -0.98
N LEU A 35 -4.43 -1.14 -1.11
CA LEU A 35 -3.68 -1.67 -2.22
C LEU A 35 -3.36 -3.13 -1.95
N TRP A 36 -3.97 -4.01 -2.73
CA TRP A 36 -3.74 -5.45 -2.60
C TRP A 36 -2.66 -5.88 -3.58
N HIS A 37 -1.57 -6.41 -3.04
CA HIS A 37 -0.51 -7.02 -3.82
C HIS A 37 -0.60 -8.54 -3.67
N ILE A 38 -0.90 -9.20 -4.78
CA ILE A 38 -1.06 -10.65 -4.89
C ILE A 38 0.04 -11.17 -5.80
N GLN A 39 0.90 -12.02 -5.26
CA GLN A 39 1.96 -12.66 -6.03
C GLN A 39 1.37 -13.78 -6.87
N GLY A 40 1.69 -13.79 -8.16
CA GLY A 40 1.27 -14.84 -9.08
C GLY A 40 2.47 -15.62 -9.59
N ARG A 41 2.21 -16.77 -10.22
CA ARG A 41 3.28 -17.62 -10.78
C ARG A 41 4.11 -16.88 -11.85
N ASP A 42 3.41 -16.19 -12.74
CA ASP A 42 4.03 -15.57 -13.93
C ASP A 42 4.15 -14.05 -13.78
N ARG A 43 3.21 -13.42 -13.04
CA ARG A 43 3.15 -11.99 -12.77
C ARG A 43 2.41 -11.73 -11.47
N ASP A 44 2.77 -10.63 -10.83
CA ASP A 44 2.06 -10.12 -9.67
C ASP A 44 0.90 -9.21 -10.09
N LEU A 45 -0.17 -9.21 -9.28
CA LEU A 45 -1.31 -8.30 -9.40
C LEU A 45 -1.23 -7.24 -8.30
N LEU A 46 -1.34 -5.99 -8.70
CA LEU A 46 -1.59 -4.86 -7.80
C LEU A 46 -2.99 -4.30 -8.09
N LEU A 47 -3.86 -4.33 -7.08
CA LEU A 47 -5.18 -3.72 -7.13
C LEU A 47 -5.14 -2.42 -6.31
N ASP A 48 -5.61 -1.31 -6.88
CA ASP A 48 -5.53 0.07 -6.34
C ASP A 48 -4.11 0.69 -6.43
N SER A 49 -4.04 2.03 -6.46
CA SER A 49 -2.81 2.82 -6.60
C SER A 49 -2.57 3.76 -5.43
N GLY A 50 -3.47 3.83 -4.45
CA GLY A 50 -3.37 4.77 -3.35
C GLY A 50 -3.93 6.15 -3.69
N SER A 51 -3.85 7.06 -2.72
CA SER A 51 -4.42 8.42 -2.84
C SER A 51 -3.68 9.35 -3.80
N GLY A 52 -2.49 8.96 -4.30
CA GLY A 52 -1.65 9.78 -5.18
C GLY A 52 -0.80 10.85 -4.46
N LEU A 53 -0.82 10.91 -3.13
CA LEU A 53 -0.01 11.86 -2.33
C LEU A 53 1.50 11.55 -2.33
N VAL A 54 1.88 10.27 -2.40
CA VAL A 54 3.28 9.81 -2.45
C VAL A 54 3.40 8.73 -3.53
N SER A 55 4.51 8.74 -4.28
CA SER A 55 4.79 7.77 -5.33
C SER A 55 4.93 6.36 -4.75
N LEU A 56 4.04 5.44 -5.12
CA LEU A 56 4.10 4.06 -4.66
C LEU A 56 5.41 3.37 -5.08
N ARG A 57 5.86 3.60 -6.33
CA ARG A 57 7.07 2.98 -6.90
C ARG A 57 8.37 3.48 -6.26
N GLU A 58 8.39 4.71 -5.75
CA GLU A 58 9.57 5.21 -5.01
C GLU A 58 9.65 4.63 -3.59
N GLN A 59 8.56 4.06 -3.08
CA GLN A 59 8.41 3.66 -1.68
C GLN A 59 8.43 2.14 -1.49
N LEU A 60 8.15 1.37 -2.54
CA LEU A 60 8.12 -0.08 -2.51
C LEU A 60 9.17 -0.65 -3.47
N PRO A 61 9.76 -1.80 -3.13
CA PRO A 61 10.76 -2.48 -3.97
C PRO A 61 10.18 -2.94 -5.32
#